data_AF-A0A975PDS8-F1
#
_entry.id   AF-A0A975PDS8-F1
#
_cell.length_a   1.000
_cell.length_b   1.000
_cell.length_c   1.000
_cell.angle_alpha   90.00
_cell.angle_beta   90.00
_cell.angle_gamma   90.00
#
_symmetry.space_group_name_H-M   'P 1'
#
loop_
_entity.id
_entity.type
_entity.pdbx_description
1 polymer ?
#
loop_
_entity_poly.entity_id
_entity_poly.type
_entity_poly.pdbx_seq_one_letter_code
_entity_poly.pdbx_strand_id
1 'polypeptide(L)'
;MSRSVAKRGLLLACAAALAVSAGATDTSGLQQQTQPRISLLAGYLQEKNSAEPAGGLPQTAWKDIRAFQLLRAAEGHPLEPSVSGLSCPEPAVCRRQFGDEVVFWTAGNGALALHKSVDALSKRSDFSSLGKPLTSEYAQGAVYRTDFENGSLIRVPELDRVMTWDPEIAGSAVVIGDSQAGPGTWVDQGLAELGYRTVLRGAGGTGYVQGNGTIGNYYTALTRQQWVLPWGTPKLVVLEGGGNDASNASDTEIAEAAESMIREARRTYPQSRLVMVGVISSGLDSAGSRRTAVDTLLAGVARSQGVEFLSVGDWWSRFSLGEYREHDGRHFTEAGHRAAGHILARELGTLLSSG
;
A
#
# COMPACT_ATOMS: atom_id res chain seq x y z
N MET A 1 23.74 -30.33 45.21
CA MET A 1 24.08 -31.70 44.78
C MET A 1 24.00 -31.71 43.25
N SER A 2 25.09 -31.40 42.53
CA SER A 2 26.07 -32.36 41.98
C SER A 2 25.34 -33.52 41.26
N ARG A 3 25.48 -33.74 39.95
CA ARG A 3 26.74 -33.99 39.22
C ARG A 3 26.63 -33.74 37.71
N SER A 4 27.72 -33.20 37.17
CA SER A 4 28.26 -33.35 35.82
C SER A 4 28.55 -34.82 35.48
N VAL A 5 28.39 -35.23 34.21
CA VAL A 5 29.42 -36.01 33.48
C VAL A 5 29.36 -35.70 31.98
N ALA A 6 30.53 -35.37 31.43
CA ALA A 6 30.83 -35.15 30.02
C ALA A 6 31.37 -36.43 29.34
N LYS A 7 31.36 -36.44 27.99
CA LYS A 7 32.53 -36.67 27.08
C LYS A 7 32.28 -37.60 25.88
N ARG A 8 32.83 -37.11 24.74
CA ARG A 8 33.47 -37.82 23.60
C ARG A 8 32.51 -38.62 22.71
N GLY A 9 32.58 -38.59 21.37
CA GLY A 9 33.60 -38.15 20.43
C GLY A 9 33.61 -39.14 19.25
N LEU A 10 34.27 -38.73 18.17
CA LEU A 10 34.72 -39.51 17.01
C LEU A 10 33.84 -39.52 15.73
N LEU A 11 34.40 -38.82 14.73
CA LEU A 11 34.29 -39.05 13.30
C LEU A 11 34.61 -40.51 12.94
N LEU A 12 34.01 -41.02 11.86
CA LEU A 12 34.77 -41.64 10.76
C LEU A 12 33.92 -41.74 9.48
N ALA A 13 34.54 -41.36 8.38
CA ALA A 13 34.08 -41.57 7.02
C ALA A 13 34.25 -43.03 6.57
N CYS A 14 33.42 -43.47 5.62
CA CYS A 14 33.75 -44.60 4.75
C CYS A 14 33.32 -44.27 3.32
N ALA A 15 34.25 -44.50 2.40
CA ALA A 15 34.16 -44.26 0.98
C ALA A 15 33.85 -45.55 0.19
N ALA A 16 33.30 -45.32 -0.99
CA ALA A 16 33.50 -46.03 -2.26
C ALA A 16 32.97 -47.46 -2.46
N ALA A 17 32.16 -47.61 -3.51
CA ALA A 17 32.26 -48.72 -4.45
C ALA A 17 31.96 -48.23 -5.88
N LEU A 18 32.92 -48.49 -6.77
CA LEU A 18 32.92 -48.24 -8.22
C LEU A 18 32.09 -49.30 -8.96
N ALA A 19 31.47 -48.91 -10.07
CA ALA A 19 31.20 -49.81 -11.19
C ALA A 19 31.62 -49.12 -12.49
N VAL A 20 32.57 -49.75 -13.17
CA VAL A 20 33.09 -49.39 -14.50
C VAL A 20 32.41 -50.32 -15.52
N SER A 21 31.93 -49.76 -16.62
CA SER A 21 31.76 -50.48 -17.88
C SER A 21 32.26 -49.60 -19.03
N ALA A 22 33.18 -50.14 -19.81
CA ALA A 22 33.92 -49.49 -20.88
C ALA A 22 33.31 -49.78 -22.26
N GLY A 23 33.62 -48.90 -23.23
CA GLY A 23 33.39 -49.03 -24.68
C GLY A 23 32.49 -47.91 -25.21
N ALA A 24 32.82 -47.12 -26.23
CA ALA A 24 33.94 -47.11 -27.15
C ALA A 24 34.24 -45.66 -27.57
N THR A 25 35.45 -45.47 -28.09
CA THR A 25 36.07 -44.23 -28.56
C THR A 25 35.28 -43.48 -29.63
N ASP A 26 35.11 -42.18 -29.45
CA ASP A 26 35.23 -41.25 -30.57
C ASP A 26 35.90 -39.95 -30.11
N THR A 27 36.99 -39.63 -30.79
CA THR A 27 37.88 -38.51 -30.51
C THR A 27 37.47 -37.32 -31.36
N SER A 28 36.77 -36.34 -30.77
CA SER A 28 36.79 -34.96 -31.24
C SER A 28 36.21 -34.02 -30.18
N GLY A 29 36.92 -32.91 -29.89
CA GLY A 29 36.34 -31.77 -29.17
C GLY A 29 36.71 -31.63 -27.69
N LEU A 30 37.99 -31.72 -27.32
CA LEU A 30 38.48 -31.04 -26.12
C LEU A 30 38.39 -29.53 -26.36
N GLN A 31 37.30 -28.90 -25.94
CA GLN A 31 37.22 -27.46 -25.79
C GLN A 31 36.91 -27.11 -24.34
N GLN A 32 38.00 -26.84 -23.63
CA GLN A 32 38.17 -26.12 -22.37
C GLN A 32 36.89 -25.53 -21.76
N GLN A 33 36.31 -26.25 -20.80
CA GLN A 33 35.67 -25.63 -19.65
C GLN A 33 36.78 -25.14 -18.70
N THR A 34 37.23 -23.90 -18.87
CA THR A 34 37.97 -23.20 -17.82
C THR A 34 37.84 -21.69 -17.98
N GLN A 35 37.27 -21.06 -16.95
CA GLN A 35 37.17 -19.62 -16.61
C GLN A 35 35.94 -18.86 -17.15
N PRO A 36 35.13 -18.31 -16.20
CA PRO A 36 35.12 -16.84 -16.11
C PRO A 36 35.10 -16.26 -14.68
N ARG A 37 35.58 -16.94 -13.63
CA ARG A 37 35.63 -16.31 -12.28
C ARG A 37 36.72 -15.25 -12.11
N ILE A 38 37.84 -15.36 -12.82
CA ILE A 38 38.99 -14.44 -12.67
C ILE A 38 38.88 -13.22 -13.59
N SER A 39 38.28 -13.35 -14.78
CA SER A 39 38.04 -12.22 -15.70
C SER A 39 36.97 -11.24 -15.17
N LEU A 40 35.94 -11.76 -14.48
CA LEU A 40 34.94 -10.95 -13.78
C LEU A 40 35.54 -10.18 -12.59
N LEU A 41 36.48 -10.79 -11.84
CA LEU A 41 37.24 -10.10 -10.79
C LEU A 41 38.23 -9.07 -11.36
N ALA A 42 38.81 -9.34 -12.53
CA ALA A 42 39.72 -8.41 -13.20
C ALA A 42 38.97 -7.17 -13.74
N GLY A 43 37.79 -7.33 -14.35
CA GLY A 43 36.91 -6.20 -14.69
C GLY A 43 36.46 -5.40 -13.47
N TYR A 44 36.12 -6.09 -12.38
CA TYR A 44 35.79 -5.51 -11.08
C TYR A 44 36.95 -4.69 -10.46
N LEU A 45 38.20 -5.13 -10.64
CA LEU A 45 39.41 -4.44 -10.14
C LEU A 45 39.90 -3.33 -11.08
N GLN A 46 39.66 -3.44 -12.39
CA GLN A 46 40.16 -2.50 -13.40
C GLN A 46 39.21 -1.28 -13.58
N GLU A 47 37.90 -1.44 -13.36
CA GLU A 47 36.89 -0.35 -13.43
C GLU A 47 36.65 0.38 -12.09
N LYS A 48 37.26 -0.07 -10.98
CA LYS A 48 37.40 0.74 -9.75
C LYS A 48 38.08 2.10 -10.01
N ASN A 49 38.67 2.27 -11.21
CA ASN A 49 39.42 3.42 -11.70
C ASN A 49 38.71 4.23 -12.81
N SER A 50 37.43 3.99 -13.11
CA SER A 50 36.68 4.87 -14.04
C SER A 50 36.57 6.29 -13.48
N ALA A 51 36.88 7.29 -14.31
CA ALA A 51 37.06 8.67 -13.88
C ALA A 51 35.82 9.29 -13.19
N GLU A 52 36.11 10.07 -12.15
CA GLU A 52 35.19 10.81 -11.28
C GLU A 52 34.29 11.77 -12.08
N PRO A 53 32.99 11.90 -11.75
CA PRO A 53 32.25 13.10 -12.11
C PRO A 53 32.80 14.25 -11.27
N ALA A 54 33.40 15.26 -11.90
CA ALA A 54 33.90 16.44 -11.20
C ALA A 54 32.83 17.01 -10.25
N GLY A 55 33.10 17.04 -8.93
CA GLY A 55 32.26 17.80 -7.98
C GLY A 55 31.78 17.08 -6.71
N GLY A 56 32.68 16.59 -5.85
CA GLY A 56 32.37 16.39 -4.42
C GLY A 56 31.29 15.35 -4.07
N LEU A 57 30.90 14.49 -5.02
CA LEU A 57 29.98 13.38 -4.79
C LEU A 57 30.65 12.31 -3.90
N PRO A 58 29.92 11.62 -3.00
CA PRO A 58 30.48 10.53 -2.21
C PRO A 58 31.08 9.43 -3.12
N GLN A 59 32.40 9.28 -3.08
CA GLN A 59 33.13 8.37 -3.96
C GLN A 59 32.66 6.91 -3.82
N THR A 60 32.27 6.53 -2.61
CA THR A 60 31.70 5.22 -2.29
C THR A 60 30.37 4.99 -3.01
N ALA A 61 29.49 6.00 -3.04
CA ALA A 61 28.20 5.90 -3.73
C ALA A 61 28.35 5.66 -5.23
N TRP A 62 29.24 6.42 -5.88
CA TRP A 62 29.51 6.24 -7.31
C TRP A 62 30.05 4.84 -7.61
N LYS A 63 31.02 4.38 -6.83
CA LYS A 63 31.63 3.05 -7.00
C LYS A 63 30.62 1.94 -6.80
N ASP A 64 29.80 2.02 -5.75
CA ASP A 64 28.83 0.98 -5.43
C ASP A 64 27.69 0.92 -6.46
N ILE A 65 27.17 2.07 -6.91
CA ILE A 65 26.15 2.11 -7.97
C ILE A 65 26.72 1.55 -9.28
N ARG A 66 27.97 1.88 -9.64
CA ARG A 66 28.60 1.33 -10.84
C ARG A 66 28.83 -0.17 -10.72
N ALA A 67 29.33 -0.65 -9.58
CA ALA A 67 29.50 -2.08 -9.31
C ALA A 67 28.16 -2.83 -9.40
N PHE A 68 27.09 -2.23 -8.87
CA PHE A 68 25.73 -2.77 -8.97
C PHE A 68 25.26 -2.89 -10.43
N GLN A 69 25.50 -1.88 -11.28
CA GLN A 69 25.18 -1.95 -12.71
C GLN A 69 25.91 -3.11 -13.41
N LEU A 70 27.20 -3.28 -13.14
CA LEU A 70 28.01 -4.34 -13.75
C LEU A 70 27.55 -5.72 -13.29
N LEU A 71 27.23 -5.88 -12.01
CA LEU A 71 26.68 -7.12 -11.46
C LEU A 71 25.35 -7.47 -12.14
N ARG A 72 24.43 -6.51 -12.23
CA ARG A 72 23.13 -6.68 -12.91
C ARG A 72 23.28 -7.09 -14.38
N ALA A 73 24.22 -6.47 -15.10
CA ALA A 73 24.51 -6.85 -16.47
C ALA A 73 25.08 -8.28 -16.57
N ALA A 74 25.99 -8.66 -15.66
CA ALA A 74 26.56 -10.01 -15.61
C ALA A 74 25.53 -11.10 -15.25
N GLU A 75 24.50 -10.74 -14.49
CA GLU A 75 23.36 -11.60 -14.14
C GLU A 75 22.30 -11.70 -15.26
N GLY A 76 22.49 -11.00 -16.38
CA GLY A 76 21.53 -11.00 -17.50
C GLY A 76 20.33 -10.07 -17.30
N HIS A 77 20.37 -9.20 -16.29
CA HIS A 77 19.33 -8.22 -15.98
C HIS A 77 19.91 -6.79 -15.97
N PRO A 78 20.50 -6.32 -17.09
CA PRO A 78 21.15 -5.01 -17.14
C PRO A 78 20.14 -3.90 -16.84
N LEU A 79 20.60 -2.90 -16.08
CA LEU A 79 19.84 -1.66 -15.90
C LEU A 79 19.72 -0.92 -17.23
N GLU A 80 18.57 -0.28 -17.45
CA GLU A 80 18.38 0.62 -18.58
C GLU A 80 19.37 1.81 -18.55
N PRO A 81 19.54 2.54 -19.68
CA PRO A 81 20.29 3.78 -19.66
C PRO A 81 19.81 4.75 -18.58
N SER A 82 20.78 5.41 -17.96
CA SER A 82 20.49 6.42 -16.94
C SER A 82 19.69 7.57 -17.52
N VAL A 83 18.60 7.94 -16.87
CA VAL A 83 17.77 9.10 -17.24
C VAL A 83 18.01 10.32 -16.33
N SER A 84 18.79 10.15 -15.25
CA SER A 84 19.18 11.23 -14.34
C SER A 84 20.68 11.25 -14.03
N GLY A 85 21.20 12.37 -13.52
CA GLY A 85 22.48 12.40 -12.82
C GLY A 85 22.41 11.69 -11.45
N LEU A 86 23.57 11.48 -10.82
CA LEU A 86 23.63 11.06 -9.42
C LEU A 86 23.21 12.23 -8.53
N SER A 87 22.22 12.01 -7.66
CA SER A 87 21.73 13.00 -6.70
C SER A 87 21.98 12.49 -5.28
N CYS A 88 22.63 13.31 -4.45
CA CYS A 88 22.91 12.99 -3.05
C CYS A 88 22.28 14.05 -2.13
N PRO A 89 20.97 13.96 -1.85
CA PRO A 89 20.28 14.95 -1.01
C PRO A 89 20.79 14.96 0.43
N GLU A 90 21.40 13.86 0.89
CA GLU A 90 22.02 13.74 2.21
C GLU A 90 23.43 13.13 2.07
N PRO A 91 24.37 13.44 2.98
CA PRO A 91 25.75 12.91 2.89
C PRO A 91 25.86 11.39 2.81
N ALA A 92 24.87 10.66 3.35
CA ALA A 92 24.85 9.20 3.42
C ALA A 92 23.74 8.56 2.55
N VAL A 93 23.10 9.33 1.67
CA VAL A 93 22.06 8.84 0.77
C VAL A 93 22.25 9.45 -0.61
N CYS A 94 22.46 8.60 -1.60
CA CYS A 94 22.51 8.99 -3.01
C CYS A 94 21.52 8.16 -3.81
N ARG A 95 21.13 8.65 -4.99
CA ARG A 95 20.30 7.89 -5.91
C ARG A 95 20.50 8.31 -7.37
N ARG A 96 20.22 7.38 -8.27
CA ARG A 96 20.26 7.60 -9.71
C ARG A 96 19.19 6.74 -10.41
N GLN A 97 18.49 7.34 -11.38
CA GLN A 97 17.42 6.67 -12.10
C GLN A 97 17.89 6.06 -13.43
N PHE A 98 17.44 4.85 -13.68
CA PHE A 98 17.70 4.00 -14.85
C PHE A 98 16.36 3.45 -15.35
N GLY A 99 15.74 4.14 -16.32
CA GLY A 99 14.39 3.79 -16.76
C GLY A 99 13.37 3.83 -15.63
N ASP A 100 12.77 2.67 -15.36
CA ASP A 100 11.79 2.45 -14.29
C ASP A 100 12.40 2.06 -12.94
N GLU A 101 13.72 1.87 -12.86
CA GLU A 101 14.44 1.58 -11.62
C GLU A 101 15.17 2.83 -11.11
N VAL A 102 15.21 3.00 -9.79
CA VAL A 102 16.04 3.96 -9.08
C VAL A 102 17.01 3.18 -8.23
N VAL A 103 18.31 3.30 -8.54
CA VAL A 103 19.36 2.74 -7.70
C VAL A 103 19.67 3.74 -6.59
N PHE A 104 19.26 3.40 -5.39
CA PHE A 104 19.64 4.07 -4.16
C PHE A 104 21.00 3.57 -3.69
N TRP A 105 21.73 4.44 -3.01
CA TRP A 105 22.90 4.09 -2.25
C TRP A 105 22.74 4.65 -0.84
N THR A 106 23.00 3.81 0.16
CA THR A 106 23.14 4.26 1.55
C THR A 106 24.49 3.80 2.09
N ALA A 107 25.08 4.57 3.01
CA ALA A 107 26.35 4.20 3.62
C ALA A 107 26.31 2.85 4.37
N GLY A 108 25.13 2.45 4.88
CA GLY A 108 24.94 1.20 5.62
C GLY A 108 24.66 -0.03 4.75
N ASN A 109 23.93 0.14 3.64
CA ASN A 109 23.44 -1.00 2.83
C ASN A 109 24.07 -1.07 1.43
N GLY A 110 24.89 -0.09 1.04
CA GLY A 110 25.40 -0.01 -0.32
C GLY A 110 24.30 0.30 -1.34
N ALA A 111 24.44 -0.21 -2.56
CA ALA A 111 23.51 0.04 -3.66
C ALA A 111 22.29 -0.91 -3.62
N LEU A 112 21.09 -0.34 -3.69
CA LEU A 112 19.78 -1.00 -3.69
C LEU A 112 18.95 -0.52 -4.88
N ALA A 113 18.21 -1.40 -5.55
CA ALA A 113 17.33 -1.01 -6.65
C ALA A 113 15.86 -1.02 -6.21
N LEU A 114 15.15 0.08 -6.47
CA LEU A 114 13.71 0.21 -6.24
C LEU A 114 13.01 0.61 -7.53
N HIS A 115 11.74 0.25 -7.70
CA HIS A 115 10.94 0.81 -8.78
C HIS A 115 10.67 2.31 -8.56
N LYS A 116 10.60 3.10 -9.65
CA LYS A 116 10.42 4.56 -9.61
C LYS A 116 9.16 5.00 -8.85
N SER A 117 8.09 4.20 -8.88
CA SER A 117 6.86 4.50 -8.15
C SER A 117 7.03 4.35 -6.64
N VAL A 118 7.89 3.41 -6.19
CA VAL A 118 8.23 3.23 -4.77
C VAL A 118 9.09 4.41 -4.29
N ASP A 119 10.10 4.82 -5.06
CA ASP A 119 10.91 6.03 -4.80
C ASP A 119 10.04 7.30 -4.78
N ALA A 120 9.12 7.45 -5.73
CA ALA A 120 8.21 8.58 -5.79
C ALA A 120 7.34 8.67 -4.53
N LEU A 121 6.80 7.54 -4.06
CA LEU A 121 5.97 7.50 -2.87
C LEU A 121 6.77 7.75 -1.59
N SER A 122 7.95 7.12 -1.44
CA SER A 122 8.78 7.24 -0.24
C SER A 122 9.30 8.65 0.04
N LYS A 123 9.28 9.53 -0.98
CA LYS A 123 9.65 10.95 -0.87
C LYS A 123 8.55 11.86 -0.36
N ARG A 124 7.30 11.42 -0.35
CA ARG A 124 6.19 12.30 0.04
C ARG A 124 6.28 12.63 1.53
N SER A 125 5.74 13.78 1.90
CA SER A 125 5.77 14.27 3.29
C SER A 125 5.07 13.31 4.27
N ASP A 126 3.99 12.65 3.83
CA ASP A 126 3.26 11.63 4.60
C ASP A 126 4.02 10.30 4.75
N PHE A 127 5.15 10.13 4.06
CA PHE A 127 6.07 8.99 4.19
C PHE A 127 7.43 9.40 4.77
N SER A 128 7.57 10.62 5.30
CA SER A 128 8.84 11.10 5.86
C SER A 128 9.40 10.22 7.00
N SER A 129 8.53 9.53 7.74
CA SER A 129 8.93 8.60 8.81
C SER A 129 9.40 7.23 8.31
N LEU A 130 9.15 6.87 7.05
CA LEU A 130 9.46 5.55 6.49
C LEU A 130 10.96 5.22 6.58
N GLY A 131 11.80 6.26 6.49
CA GLY A 131 13.25 6.15 6.57
C GLY A 131 13.88 5.68 5.26
N LYS A 132 15.09 5.14 5.35
CA LYS A 132 15.87 4.69 4.19
C LYS A 132 15.49 3.27 3.78
N PRO A 133 15.62 2.92 2.49
CA PRO A 133 15.45 1.55 2.06
C PRO A 133 16.55 0.65 2.65
N LEU A 134 16.14 -0.54 3.09
CA LEU A 134 17.01 -1.60 3.61
C LEU A 134 17.23 -2.71 2.59
N THR A 135 16.32 -2.88 1.64
CA THR A 135 16.39 -3.92 0.61
C THR A 135 16.22 -3.33 -0.78
N SER A 136 16.78 -4.00 -1.79
CA SER A 136 16.25 -3.89 -3.15
C SER A 136 14.82 -4.42 -3.16
N GLU A 137 14.05 -4.00 -4.15
CA GLU A 137 12.72 -4.56 -4.39
C GLU A 137 12.83 -6.07 -4.67
N TYR A 138 12.02 -6.89 -4.00
CA TYR A 138 12.00 -8.35 -4.17
C TYR A 138 10.58 -8.86 -4.38
N ALA A 139 10.45 -9.95 -5.14
CA ALA A 139 9.16 -10.55 -5.45
C ALA A 139 8.57 -11.27 -4.23
N GLN A 140 7.27 -11.09 -4.03
CA GLN A 140 6.44 -11.80 -3.06
C GLN A 140 5.17 -12.28 -3.80
N GLY A 141 5.27 -13.41 -4.49
CA GLY A 141 4.22 -13.85 -5.40
C GLY A 141 4.13 -12.92 -6.62
N ALA A 142 2.93 -12.37 -6.88
CA ALA A 142 2.69 -11.44 -7.99
C ALA A 142 2.95 -9.96 -7.65
N VAL A 143 3.33 -9.66 -6.40
CA VAL A 143 3.65 -8.32 -5.95
C VAL A 143 5.12 -8.20 -5.60
N TYR A 144 5.57 -6.97 -5.39
CA TYR A 144 6.97 -6.67 -5.11
C TYR A 144 7.09 -5.82 -3.85
N ARG A 145 7.98 -6.20 -2.95
CA ARG A 145 8.15 -5.55 -1.64
C ARG A 145 9.51 -4.88 -1.55
N THR A 146 9.52 -3.71 -0.93
CA THR A 146 10.74 -3.05 -0.47
C THR A 146 10.61 -2.72 1.00
N ASP A 147 11.57 -3.16 1.80
CA ASP A 147 11.67 -2.84 3.21
C ASP A 147 12.45 -1.55 3.43
N PHE A 148 11.95 -0.74 4.36
CA PHE A 148 12.55 0.49 4.85
C PHE A 148 12.74 0.39 6.37
N GLU A 149 13.48 1.32 6.95
CA GLU A 149 13.78 1.35 8.39
C GLU A 149 12.52 1.24 9.27
N ASN A 150 11.43 1.91 8.89
CA ASN A 150 10.21 1.98 9.70
C ASN A 150 8.95 1.50 8.97
N GLY A 151 9.09 0.58 8.01
CA GLY A 151 7.95 -0.02 7.32
C GLY A 151 8.32 -0.60 5.97
N SER A 152 7.31 -0.96 5.19
CA SER A 152 7.53 -1.51 3.85
C SER A 152 6.49 -0.99 2.87
N LEU A 153 6.89 -0.88 1.61
CA LEU A 153 6.02 -0.56 0.49
C LEU A 153 5.89 -1.78 -0.42
N ILE A 154 4.68 -2.00 -0.93
CA ILE A 154 4.32 -3.09 -1.82
C ILE A 154 3.88 -2.51 -3.16
N ARG A 155 4.64 -2.75 -4.21
CA ARG A 155 4.22 -2.47 -5.58
C ARG A 155 3.33 -3.61 -6.08
N VAL A 156 2.15 -3.26 -6.55
CA VAL A 156 1.10 -4.15 -7.05
C VAL A 156 0.88 -3.85 -8.53
N PRO A 157 1.55 -4.58 -9.45
CA PRO A 157 1.48 -4.29 -10.88
C PRO A 157 0.07 -4.34 -11.45
N GLU A 158 -0.74 -5.32 -11.03
CA GLU A 158 -2.14 -5.48 -11.47
C GLU A 158 -3.00 -4.23 -11.15
N LEU A 159 -2.65 -3.54 -10.06
CA LEU A 159 -3.37 -2.34 -9.65
C LEU A 159 -2.77 -1.04 -10.20
N ASP A 160 -1.60 -1.11 -10.83
CA ASP A 160 -0.71 0.03 -11.11
C ASP A 160 -0.52 0.92 -9.86
N ARG A 161 -0.29 0.27 -8.71
CA ARG A 161 -0.22 0.96 -7.41
C ARG A 161 0.96 0.56 -6.55
N VAL A 162 1.36 1.48 -5.69
CA VAL A 162 2.14 1.20 -4.49
C VAL A 162 1.21 1.28 -3.29
N MET A 163 1.33 0.31 -2.40
CA MET A 163 0.51 0.12 -1.21
C MET A 163 1.43 -0.02 0.02
N THR A 164 0.92 0.22 1.23
CA THR A 164 1.70 0.00 2.45
C THR A 164 1.64 -1.47 2.88
N TRP A 165 2.71 -1.99 3.46
CA TRP A 165 2.62 -3.25 4.19
C TRP A 165 1.97 -3.03 5.57
N ASP A 166 0.98 -3.85 5.90
CA ASP A 166 0.34 -3.86 7.22
C ASP A 166 0.12 -5.31 7.65
N PRO A 167 0.89 -5.83 8.63
CA PRO A 167 0.80 -7.22 9.04
C PRO A 167 -0.53 -7.56 9.73
N GLU A 168 -1.29 -6.57 10.20
CA GLU A 168 -2.55 -6.76 10.90
C GLU A 168 -3.76 -6.49 10.01
N ILE A 169 -3.57 -6.36 8.68
CA ILE A 169 -4.64 -5.96 7.77
C ILE A 169 -5.84 -6.91 7.83
N ALA A 170 -5.61 -8.21 8.03
CA ALA A 170 -6.66 -9.23 8.04
C ALA A 170 -7.73 -9.03 9.13
N GLY A 171 -7.42 -8.30 10.21
CA GLY A 171 -8.36 -7.97 11.28
C GLY A 171 -9.00 -6.57 11.16
N SER A 172 -8.72 -5.85 10.07
CA SER A 172 -9.06 -4.43 9.95
C SER A 172 -10.33 -4.15 9.13
N ALA A 173 -10.84 -2.93 9.31
CA ALA A 173 -11.78 -2.29 8.41
C ALA A 173 -11.07 -1.13 7.68
N VAL A 174 -10.97 -1.21 6.36
CA VAL A 174 -10.47 -0.10 5.52
C VAL A 174 -11.65 0.79 5.16
N VAL A 175 -11.58 2.07 5.55
CA VAL A 175 -12.65 3.05 5.33
C VAL A 175 -12.19 4.07 4.31
N ILE A 176 -13.04 4.32 3.32
CA ILE A 176 -12.89 5.40 2.35
C ILE A 176 -14.11 6.31 2.52
N GLY A 177 -13.90 7.58 2.82
CA GLY A 177 -15.02 8.48 3.13
C GLY A 177 -14.67 9.97 3.16
N ASP A 178 -15.51 10.77 3.80
CA ASP A 178 -15.33 12.22 3.90
C ASP A 178 -14.85 12.67 5.30
N SER A 179 -15.27 13.85 5.78
CA SER A 179 -14.95 14.34 7.13
C SER A 179 -15.51 13.44 8.24
N GLN A 180 -16.51 12.61 7.93
CA GLN A 180 -17.08 11.66 8.88
C GLN A 180 -16.23 10.38 9.03
N ALA A 181 -15.23 10.16 8.17
CA ALA A 181 -14.32 9.01 8.18
C ALA A 181 -12.91 9.36 8.69
N GLY A 182 -12.83 10.07 9.81
CA GLY A 182 -11.57 10.47 10.48
C GLY A 182 -11.37 9.82 11.85
N PRO A 183 -10.15 9.90 12.43
CA PRO A 183 -9.92 9.37 13.77
C PRO A 183 -10.87 9.99 14.81
N GLY A 184 -11.46 9.16 15.66
CA GLY A 184 -12.40 9.58 16.70
C GLY A 184 -13.79 9.98 16.20
N THR A 185 -14.10 9.84 14.91
CA THR A 185 -15.46 10.05 14.43
C THR A 185 -16.37 8.87 14.81
N TRP A 186 -17.67 9.02 14.59
CA TRP A 186 -18.65 7.96 14.85
C TRP A 186 -18.40 6.71 14.00
N VAL A 187 -17.83 6.89 12.79
CA VAL A 187 -17.43 5.78 11.91
C VAL A 187 -16.27 4.99 12.52
N ASP A 188 -15.22 5.71 12.94
CA ASP A 188 -14.07 5.09 13.60
C ASP A 188 -14.47 4.39 14.90
N GLN A 189 -15.20 5.08 15.76
CA GLN A 189 -15.64 4.56 17.06
C GLN A 189 -16.56 3.34 16.91
N GLY A 190 -17.53 3.37 16.00
CA GLY A 190 -18.43 2.23 15.81
C GLY A 190 -17.73 0.99 15.22
N LEU A 191 -16.77 1.19 14.32
CA LEU A 191 -15.94 0.09 13.81
C LEU A 191 -15.02 -0.48 14.88
N ALA A 192 -14.42 0.37 15.70
CA ALA A 192 -13.60 -0.05 16.84
C ALA A 192 -14.41 -0.86 17.87
N GLU A 193 -15.65 -0.46 18.16
CA GLU A 193 -16.55 -1.20 19.05
C GLU A 193 -16.94 -2.58 18.49
N LEU A 194 -17.03 -2.71 17.16
CA LEU A 194 -17.18 -4.00 16.48
C LEU A 194 -15.89 -4.85 16.47
N GLY A 195 -14.81 -4.35 17.07
CA GLY A 195 -13.53 -5.05 17.19
C GLY A 195 -12.63 -4.94 15.97
N TYR A 196 -12.92 -4.02 15.04
CA TYR A 196 -12.04 -3.76 13.90
C TYR A 196 -10.95 -2.77 14.28
N ARG A 197 -9.72 -3.04 13.86
CA ARG A 197 -8.72 -1.98 13.71
C ARG A 197 -9.08 -1.16 12.47
N THR A 198 -9.12 0.16 12.57
CA THR A 198 -9.53 1.02 11.45
C THR A 198 -8.33 1.48 10.63
N VAL A 199 -8.49 1.49 9.31
CA VAL A 199 -7.59 2.14 8.37
C VAL A 199 -8.38 3.20 7.62
N LEU A 200 -8.26 4.44 8.08
CA LEU A 200 -9.11 5.54 7.63
C LEU A 200 -8.48 6.30 6.46
N ARG A 201 -9.22 6.45 5.37
CA ARG A 201 -8.91 7.30 4.22
C ARG A 201 -10.10 8.20 3.94
N GLY A 202 -10.18 9.26 4.74
CA GLY A 202 -11.18 10.30 4.59
C GLY A 202 -10.56 11.69 4.52
N ALA A 203 -11.24 12.60 3.84
CA ALA A 203 -10.88 14.01 3.84
C ALA A 203 -12.15 14.87 3.83
N GLY A 204 -12.18 15.93 4.64
CA GLY A 204 -13.32 16.84 4.65
C GLY A 204 -13.58 17.45 3.28
N GLY A 205 -14.86 17.53 2.90
CA GLY A 205 -15.30 18.11 1.63
C GLY A 205 -15.13 17.23 0.40
N THR A 206 -14.67 15.97 0.53
CA THR A 206 -14.65 15.01 -0.58
C THR A 206 -15.94 14.17 -0.63
N GLY A 207 -16.17 13.51 -1.76
CA GLY A 207 -17.32 12.64 -2.01
C GLY A 207 -17.01 11.68 -3.17
N TYR A 208 -18.04 11.02 -3.68
CA TYR A 208 -17.93 10.18 -4.87
C TYR A 208 -17.60 11.01 -6.11
N VAL A 209 -18.18 12.21 -6.22
CA VAL A 209 -17.96 13.14 -7.33
C VAL A 209 -17.07 14.30 -6.91
N GLN A 210 -17.28 14.83 -5.70
CA GLN A 210 -16.65 16.04 -5.18
C GLN A 210 -15.22 15.79 -4.67
N GLY A 211 -14.28 16.65 -5.05
CA GLY A 211 -12.98 16.81 -4.37
C GLY A 211 -12.94 18.11 -3.55
N ASN A 212 -11.90 18.29 -2.72
CA ASN A 212 -11.78 19.48 -1.85
C ASN A 212 -10.69 20.48 -2.30
N GLY A 213 -10.21 20.34 -3.54
CA GLY A 213 -9.14 21.18 -4.12
C GLY A 213 -7.73 20.71 -3.80
N THR A 214 -7.53 19.93 -2.72
CA THR A 214 -6.25 19.28 -2.39
C THR A 214 -6.30 17.79 -2.68
N ILE A 215 -7.36 17.14 -2.22
CA ILE A 215 -7.68 15.74 -2.46
C ILE A 215 -8.81 15.68 -3.49
N GLY A 216 -8.67 14.79 -4.47
CA GLY A 216 -9.70 14.50 -5.45
C GLY A 216 -10.91 13.81 -4.82
N ASN A 217 -11.89 13.48 -5.65
CA ASN A 217 -12.96 12.57 -5.24
C ASN A 217 -12.40 11.18 -4.90
N TYR A 218 -13.21 10.31 -4.28
CA TYR A 218 -12.73 9.03 -3.75
C TYR A 218 -11.95 8.20 -4.79
N TYR A 219 -12.50 8.06 -5.99
CA TYR A 219 -11.84 7.31 -7.06
C TYR A 219 -10.50 7.92 -7.46
N THR A 220 -10.45 9.24 -7.64
CA THR A 220 -9.23 9.97 -8.01
C THR A 220 -8.19 9.90 -6.89
N ALA A 221 -8.61 10.05 -5.63
CA ALA A 221 -7.73 9.99 -4.48
C ALA A 221 -7.03 8.64 -4.36
N LEU A 222 -7.71 7.54 -4.68
CA LEU A 222 -7.11 6.20 -4.67
C LEU A 222 -6.25 5.92 -5.90
N THR A 223 -6.79 6.18 -7.10
CA THR A 223 -6.10 5.84 -8.35
C THR A 223 -4.88 6.70 -8.62
N ARG A 224 -4.88 7.95 -8.14
CA ARG A 224 -3.69 8.83 -8.16
C ARG A 224 -2.84 8.72 -6.88
N GLN A 225 -3.11 7.71 -6.07
CA GLN A 225 -2.40 7.40 -4.82
C GLN A 225 -2.35 8.54 -3.80
N GLN A 226 -3.22 9.55 -3.86
CA GLN A 226 -3.32 10.56 -2.80
C GLN A 226 -3.63 9.88 -1.45
N TRP A 227 -4.49 8.87 -1.48
CA TRP A 227 -4.70 7.90 -0.42
C TRP A 227 -3.98 6.59 -0.74
N VAL A 228 -2.93 6.30 0.01
CA VAL A 228 -2.21 5.02 -0.10
C VAL A 228 -2.89 4.00 0.79
N LEU A 229 -3.38 2.92 0.18
CA LEU A 229 -4.03 1.82 0.90
C LEU A 229 -3.03 0.74 1.30
N PRO A 230 -3.32 -0.03 2.37
CA PRO A 230 -2.51 -1.17 2.76
C PRO A 230 -2.75 -2.40 1.87
N TRP A 231 -1.69 -3.11 1.54
CA TRP A 231 -1.78 -4.37 0.80
C TRP A 231 -2.27 -5.51 1.69
N GLY A 232 -3.05 -6.42 1.11
CA GLY A 232 -3.57 -7.63 1.77
C GLY A 232 -5.09 -7.70 1.70
N THR A 233 -5.70 -8.49 2.57
CA THR A 233 -7.15 -8.73 2.59
C THR A 233 -7.75 -8.22 3.89
N PRO A 234 -8.23 -6.96 3.96
CA PRO A 234 -8.97 -6.49 5.13
C PRO A 234 -10.24 -7.30 5.33
N LYS A 235 -10.70 -7.40 6.58
CA LYS A 235 -11.95 -8.12 6.87
C LYS A 235 -13.16 -7.37 6.31
N LEU A 236 -13.08 -6.04 6.31
CA LEU A 236 -14.15 -5.15 5.84
C LEU A 236 -13.57 -3.99 5.03
N VAL A 237 -14.27 -3.62 3.97
CA VAL A 237 -14.08 -2.36 3.25
C VAL A 237 -15.37 -1.56 3.38
N VAL A 238 -15.25 -0.32 3.84
CA VAL A 238 -16.38 0.60 4.05
C VAL A 238 -16.23 1.77 3.08
N LEU A 239 -17.24 1.98 2.24
CA LEU A 239 -17.39 3.21 1.47
C LEU A 239 -18.43 4.08 2.20
N GLU A 240 -17.96 5.16 2.81
CA GLU A 240 -18.78 6.05 3.63
C GLU A 240 -19.03 7.37 2.93
N GLY A 241 -20.21 7.93 3.12
CA GLY A 241 -20.49 9.32 2.80
C GLY A 241 -21.21 9.54 1.47
N GLY A 242 -20.81 10.61 0.76
CA GLY A 242 -21.56 11.19 -0.38
C GLY A 242 -22.32 12.48 -0.01
N GLY A 243 -22.18 12.94 1.25
CA GLY A 243 -22.90 14.11 1.71
C GLY A 243 -22.46 15.43 1.08
N ASN A 244 -21.22 15.51 0.60
CA ASN A 244 -20.70 16.67 -0.13
C ASN A 244 -21.19 16.72 -1.58
N ASP A 245 -21.51 15.57 -2.18
CA ASP A 245 -22.05 15.49 -3.54
C ASP A 245 -23.46 16.07 -3.63
N ALA A 246 -24.20 16.06 -2.51
CA ALA A 246 -25.55 16.61 -2.38
C ALA A 246 -25.66 18.08 -2.84
N SER A 247 -24.60 18.87 -2.72
CA SER A 247 -24.64 20.29 -3.06
C SER A 247 -24.39 20.59 -4.54
N ASN A 248 -23.65 19.75 -5.25
CA ASN A 248 -23.06 20.14 -6.55
C ASN A 248 -23.13 19.05 -7.64
N ALA A 249 -23.67 17.86 -7.34
CA ALA A 249 -23.75 16.77 -8.31
C ALA A 249 -25.20 16.30 -8.55
N SER A 250 -25.46 15.92 -9.80
CA SER A 250 -26.70 15.26 -10.21
C SER A 250 -26.75 13.81 -9.71
N ASP A 251 -27.95 13.25 -9.65
CA ASP A 251 -28.13 11.85 -9.23
C ASP A 251 -27.41 10.86 -10.15
N THR A 252 -27.38 11.13 -11.46
CA THR A 252 -26.65 10.29 -12.42
C THR A 252 -25.15 10.32 -12.15
N GLU A 253 -24.55 11.49 -11.94
CA GLU A 253 -23.12 11.61 -11.65
C GLU A 253 -22.75 10.89 -10.35
N ILE A 254 -23.58 11.04 -9.30
CA ILE A 254 -23.36 10.35 -8.02
C ILE A 254 -23.44 8.83 -8.20
N ALA A 255 -24.45 8.34 -8.92
CA ALA A 255 -24.63 6.91 -9.15
C ALA A 255 -23.46 6.31 -9.92
N GLU A 256 -23.06 6.91 -11.05
CA GLU A 256 -21.95 6.43 -11.87
C GLU A 256 -20.61 6.46 -11.13
N ALA A 257 -20.38 7.49 -10.32
CA ALA A 257 -19.18 7.62 -9.49
C ALA A 257 -19.16 6.58 -8.36
N ALA A 258 -20.29 6.35 -7.68
CA ALA A 258 -20.43 5.32 -6.66
C ALA A 258 -20.21 3.92 -7.24
N GLU A 259 -20.77 3.61 -8.40
CA GLU A 259 -20.52 2.34 -9.10
C GLU A 259 -19.05 2.16 -9.46
N SER A 260 -18.40 3.23 -9.97
CA SER A 260 -16.97 3.20 -10.29
C SER A 260 -16.13 2.94 -9.04
N MET A 261 -16.50 3.54 -7.92
CA MET A 261 -15.82 3.32 -6.65
C MET A 261 -16.05 1.90 -6.11
N ILE A 262 -17.26 1.34 -6.21
CA ILE A 262 -17.54 -0.06 -5.85
C ILE A 262 -16.67 -1.03 -6.67
N ARG A 263 -16.58 -0.81 -7.99
CA ARG A 263 -15.72 -1.61 -8.86
C ARG A 263 -14.26 -1.51 -8.44
N GLU A 264 -13.80 -0.32 -8.13
CA GLU A 264 -12.41 -0.09 -7.71
C GLU A 264 -12.10 -0.71 -6.33
N ALA A 265 -13.04 -0.66 -5.39
CA ALA A 265 -12.92 -1.31 -4.10
C ALA A 265 -12.82 -2.84 -4.25
N ARG A 266 -13.70 -3.44 -5.05
CA ARG A 266 -13.67 -4.88 -5.37
C ARG A 266 -12.39 -5.29 -6.10
N ARG A 267 -11.89 -4.45 -7.01
CA ARG A 267 -10.61 -4.69 -7.70
C ARG A 267 -9.43 -4.65 -6.73
N THR A 268 -9.45 -3.72 -5.77
CA THR A 268 -8.38 -3.58 -4.77
C THR A 268 -8.40 -4.70 -3.74
N TYR A 269 -9.59 -5.09 -3.27
CA TYR A 269 -9.79 -6.06 -2.21
C TYR A 269 -10.85 -7.11 -2.59
N PRO A 270 -10.54 -8.00 -3.55
CA PRO A 270 -11.54 -8.90 -4.14
C PRO A 270 -12.10 -9.94 -3.17
N GLN A 271 -11.41 -10.19 -2.06
CA GLN A 271 -11.79 -11.17 -1.04
C GLN A 271 -12.41 -10.54 0.22
N SER A 272 -12.47 -9.21 0.29
CA SER A 272 -13.00 -8.50 1.45
C SER A 272 -14.50 -8.29 1.32
N ARG A 273 -15.21 -8.32 2.44
CA ARG A 273 -16.60 -7.89 2.48
C ARG A 273 -16.65 -6.38 2.23
N LEU A 274 -17.50 -5.95 1.31
CA LEU A 274 -17.71 -4.55 0.97
C LEU A 274 -19.07 -4.09 1.49
N VAL A 275 -19.10 -3.01 2.25
CA VAL A 275 -20.32 -2.34 2.72
C VAL A 275 -20.27 -0.86 2.38
N MET A 276 -21.45 -0.30 2.12
CA MET A 276 -21.63 1.14 1.98
C MET A 276 -22.38 1.69 3.20
N VAL A 277 -21.90 2.82 3.71
CA VAL A 277 -22.57 3.59 4.76
C VAL A 277 -23.01 4.91 4.14
N GLY A 278 -24.30 5.21 4.26
CA GLY A 278 -24.92 6.32 3.56
C GLY A 278 -24.62 7.70 4.13
N VAL A 279 -25.51 8.66 3.85
CA VAL A 279 -25.29 10.08 4.16
C VAL A 279 -26.13 10.48 5.36
N ILE A 280 -25.48 10.90 6.45
CA ILE A 280 -26.22 11.32 7.63
C ILE A 280 -27.09 12.56 7.36
N SER A 281 -28.37 12.46 7.72
CA SER A 281 -29.41 13.48 7.51
C SER A 281 -30.60 13.30 8.46
N SER A 282 -31.60 14.19 8.35
CA SER A 282 -32.75 14.27 9.28
C SER A 282 -34.05 13.65 8.72
N GLY A 283 -33.98 12.90 7.62
CA GLY A 283 -35.14 12.35 6.90
C GLY A 283 -35.64 13.25 5.77
N LEU A 284 -36.60 12.77 4.97
CA LEU A 284 -37.06 13.45 3.74
C LEU A 284 -37.86 14.74 4.01
N ASP A 285 -38.56 14.81 5.16
CA ASP A 285 -39.46 15.92 5.51
C ASP A 285 -38.74 17.10 6.22
N SER A 286 -37.42 17.20 6.08
CA SER A 286 -36.57 18.10 6.87
C SER A 286 -35.66 18.98 6.02
N ALA A 287 -35.14 20.06 6.62
CA ALA A 287 -34.00 20.81 6.07
C ALA A 287 -32.79 19.85 5.97
N GLY A 288 -32.47 19.39 4.76
CA GLY A 288 -31.58 18.25 4.52
C GLY A 288 -32.11 17.23 3.51
N SER A 289 -33.32 17.42 2.96
CA SER A 289 -33.96 16.55 1.96
C SER A 289 -33.02 16.05 0.86
N ARG A 290 -32.11 16.90 0.37
CA ARG A 290 -31.15 16.51 -0.66
C ARG A 290 -30.13 15.47 -0.19
N ARG A 291 -29.60 15.59 1.04
CA ARG A 291 -28.70 14.57 1.62
C ARG A 291 -29.42 13.25 1.85
N THR A 292 -30.67 13.30 2.30
CA THR A 292 -31.53 12.11 2.43
C THR A 292 -31.82 11.48 1.07
N ALA A 293 -32.02 12.29 0.02
CA ALA A 293 -32.18 11.81 -1.34
C ALA A 293 -30.91 11.14 -1.87
N VAL A 294 -29.72 11.70 -1.58
CA VAL A 294 -28.43 11.05 -1.91
C VAL A 294 -28.26 9.73 -1.16
N ASP A 295 -28.59 9.66 0.14
CA ASP A 295 -28.58 8.40 0.89
C ASP A 295 -29.47 7.33 0.23
N THR A 296 -30.70 7.71 -0.15
CA THR A 296 -31.65 6.83 -0.85
C THR A 296 -31.13 6.39 -2.22
N LEU A 297 -30.52 7.31 -2.97
CA LEU A 297 -29.89 7.03 -4.26
C LEU A 297 -28.76 6.00 -4.11
N LEU A 298 -27.86 6.22 -3.16
CA LEU A 298 -26.73 5.32 -2.87
C LEU A 298 -27.21 3.96 -2.39
N ALA A 299 -28.32 3.88 -1.63
CA ALA A 299 -28.96 2.62 -1.29
C ALA A 299 -29.44 1.86 -2.54
N GLY A 300 -29.97 2.58 -3.54
CA GLY A 300 -30.36 2.03 -4.83
C GLY A 300 -29.18 1.46 -5.61
N VAL A 301 -28.06 2.21 -5.67
CA VAL A 301 -26.81 1.77 -6.32
C VAL A 301 -26.22 0.56 -5.61
N ALA A 302 -26.13 0.59 -4.28
CA ALA A 302 -25.62 -0.54 -3.51
C ALA A 302 -26.43 -1.81 -3.80
N ARG A 303 -27.76 -1.71 -3.80
CA ARG A 303 -28.66 -2.81 -4.15
C ARG A 303 -28.42 -3.33 -5.57
N SER A 304 -28.30 -2.46 -6.57
CA SER A 304 -28.07 -2.88 -7.96
C SER A 304 -26.70 -3.56 -8.15
N GLN A 305 -25.72 -3.16 -7.35
CA GLN A 305 -24.37 -3.72 -7.38
C GLN A 305 -24.18 -4.93 -6.44
N GLY A 306 -25.21 -5.35 -5.70
CA GLY A 306 -25.12 -6.44 -4.72
C GLY A 306 -24.17 -6.12 -3.57
N VAL A 307 -24.19 -4.87 -3.08
CA VAL A 307 -23.42 -4.38 -1.95
C VAL A 307 -24.38 -4.08 -0.80
N GLU A 308 -23.99 -4.46 0.41
CA GLU A 308 -24.77 -4.16 1.61
C GLU A 308 -24.73 -2.66 1.89
N PHE A 309 -25.87 -2.11 2.33
CA PHE A 309 -26.01 -0.68 2.58
C PHE A 309 -26.62 -0.42 3.94
N LEU A 310 -25.92 0.36 4.76
CA LEU A 310 -26.47 0.93 5.98
C LEU A 310 -26.91 2.37 5.71
N SER A 311 -28.23 2.57 5.62
CA SER A 311 -28.81 3.91 5.53
C SER A 311 -28.68 4.63 6.87
N VAL A 312 -28.19 5.86 6.80
CA VAL A 312 -28.08 6.77 7.94
C VAL A 312 -28.79 8.10 7.71
N GLY A 313 -29.54 8.19 6.60
CA GLY A 313 -30.24 9.40 6.12
C GLY A 313 -31.35 9.93 7.04
N ASP A 314 -31.73 9.21 8.08
CA ASP A 314 -32.74 9.61 9.06
C ASP A 314 -32.21 9.64 10.51
N TRP A 315 -30.92 9.41 10.74
CA TRP A 315 -30.40 9.21 12.09
C TRP A 315 -30.57 10.41 13.03
N TRP A 316 -30.54 11.65 12.50
CA TRP A 316 -30.79 12.83 13.35
C TRP A 316 -32.17 12.78 14.03
N SER A 317 -33.19 12.32 13.31
CA SER A 317 -34.56 12.23 13.81
C SER A 317 -34.84 10.88 14.45
N ARG A 318 -34.52 9.78 13.77
CA ARG A 318 -34.78 8.40 14.22
C ARG A 318 -34.15 8.07 15.56
N PHE A 319 -32.94 8.57 15.81
CA PHE A 319 -32.22 8.33 17.07
C PHE A 319 -32.11 9.58 17.94
N SER A 320 -32.89 10.63 17.64
CA SER A 320 -32.92 11.87 18.41
C SER A 320 -31.53 12.51 18.61
N LEU A 321 -30.64 12.37 17.63
CA LEU A 321 -29.26 12.86 17.71
C LEU A 321 -29.11 14.37 17.46
N GLY A 322 -30.22 15.08 17.21
CA GLY A 322 -30.21 16.49 16.83
C GLY A 322 -29.56 17.42 17.87
N GLU A 323 -29.60 17.09 19.16
CA GLU A 323 -28.93 17.87 20.22
C GLU A 323 -27.40 17.75 20.17
N TYR A 324 -26.87 16.70 19.56
CA TYR A 324 -25.44 16.45 19.43
C TYR A 324 -24.83 17.01 18.14
N ARG A 325 -25.62 17.78 17.37
CA ARG A 325 -25.20 18.32 16.09
C ARG A 325 -24.43 19.63 16.28
N GLU A 326 -23.31 19.73 15.59
CA GLU A 326 -22.53 20.97 15.53
C GLU A 326 -23.30 22.11 14.86
N HIS A 327 -22.81 23.33 15.05
CA HIS A 327 -23.42 24.53 14.47
C HIS A 327 -23.52 24.52 12.95
N ASP A 328 -22.67 23.75 12.25
CA ASP A 328 -22.73 23.60 10.80
C ASP A 328 -23.89 22.72 10.30
N GLY A 329 -24.60 22.06 11.22
CA GLY A 329 -25.76 21.24 10.92
C GLY A 329 -25.42 19.90 10.22
N ARG A 330 -24.16 19.49 10.17
CA ARG A 330 -23.70 18.28 9.45
C ARG A 330 -22.82 17.38 10.28
N HIS A 331 -22.00 17.94 11.17
CA HIS A 331 -21.10 17.17 12.00
C HIS A 331 -21.66 16.94 13.39
N PHE A 332 -21.10 15.94 14.06
CA PHE A 332 -21.39 15.66 15.45
C PHE A 332 -20.41 16.40 16.36
N THR A 333 -20.88 16.79 17.53
CA THR A 333 -20.03 17.07 18.68
C THR A 333 -19.30 15.81 19.12
N GLU A 334 -18.30 15.95 20.00
CA GLU A 334 -17.59 14.79 20.55
C GLU A 334 -18.53 13.78 21.24
N ALA A 335 -19.53 14.26 21.99
CA ALA A 335 -20.56 13.42 22.60
C ALA A 335 -21.43 12.74 21.53
N GLY A 336 -21.74 13.46 20.44
CA GLY A 336 -22.44 12.91 19.29
C GLY A 336 -21.67 11.81 18.58
N HIS A 337 -20.36 11.96 18.41
CA HIS A 337 -19.53 10.92 17.81
C HIS A 337 -19.55 9.62 18.63
N ARG A 338 -19.52 9.70 19.96
CA ARG A 338 -19.71 8.53 20.84
C ARG A 338 -21.10 7.91 20.69
N ALA A 339 -22.15 8.73 20.79
CA ALA A 339 -23.52 8.25 20.72
C ALA A 339 -23.83 7.58 19.37
N ALA A 340 -23.45 8.23 18.27
CA ALA A 340 -23.63 7.71 16.92
C ALA A 340 -22.70 6.51 16.62
N GLY A 341 -21.51 6.46 17.24
CA GLY A 341 -20.61 5.32 17.13
C GLY A 341 -21.22 4.05 17.71
N HIS A 342 -21.81 4.13 18.92
CA HIS A 342 -22.55 3.02 19.51
C HIS A 342 -23.73 2.55 18.64
N ILE A 343 -24.44 3.48 18.02
CA ILE A 343 -25.54 3.16 17.08
C ILE A 343 -24.98 2.47 15.84
N LEU A 344 -23.90 2.98 15.25
CA LEU A 344 -23.24 2.35 14.10
C LEU A 344 -22.82 0.92 14.41
N ALA A 345 -22.16 0.69 15.55
CA ALA A 345 -21.75 -0.64 15.96
C ALA A 345 -22.94 -1.61 15.99
N ARG A 346 -24.05 -1.20 16.60
CA ARG A 346 -25.27 -2.02 16.65
C ARG A 346 -25.87 -2.30 15.28
N GLU A 347 -26.13 -1.26 14.49
CA GLU A 347 -26.83 -1.39 13.22
C GLU A 347 -25.97 -2.11 12.18
N LEU A 348 -24.69 -1.74 12.07
CA LEU A 348 -23.74 -2.39 11.16
C LEU A 348 -23.46 -3.83 11.61
N GLY A 349 -23.28 -4.09 12.90
CA GLY A 349 -23.09 -5.45 13.42
C GLY A 349 -24.27 -6.38 13.08
N THR A 350 -25.49 -5.85 13.14
CA THR A 350 -26.71 -6.57 12.74
C THR A 350 -26.71 -6.87 11.24
N LEU A 351 -26.41 -5.86 10.41
CA LEU A 351 -26.29 -6.02 8.95
C LEU A 351 -25.26 -7.09 8.60
N LEU A 352 -24.06 -7.00 9.18
CA LEU A 352 -22.95 -7.92 8.93
C LEU A 352 -23.21 -9.35 9.43
N SER A 353 -24.10 -9.54 10.40
CA SER A 353 -24.45 -10.88 10.88
C SER A 353 -25.55 -11.55 10.06
N SER A 354 -26.24 -10.80 9.20
CA SER A 354 -27.46 -11.25 8.50
C SER A 354 -27.21 -11.75 7.06
N GLY A 355 -26.00 -11.59 6.53
CA GLY A 355 -25.60 -12.02 5.18
C GLY A 355 -24.32 -12.82 5.21
#